data_AF-A0A6A1X4B3-F1
#
_entry.id   AF-A0A6A1X4B3-F1
#
_cell.length_a   1.000
_cell.length_b   1.000
_cell.length_c   1.000
_cell.angle_alpha   90.00
_cell.angle_beta   90.00
_cell.angle_gamma   90.00
#
_symmetry.space_group_name_H-M   'P 1'
#
loop_
_entity.id
_entity.type
_entity.pdbx_description
1 polymer ?
#
loop_
_entity_poly.entity_id
_entity_poly.type
_entity_poly.pdbx_seq_one_letter_code
_entity_poly.pdbx_strand_id
1 'polypeptide(L)'
;TYRDYIQLKEEFPDKLFVFISHARGKNPKGDAATSVMYDADLKIWVEGYVAFSKGRYQGATGEYTIWEKGAYDYWNVAGPKQKGGQA
;
A
#
# COMPACT_ATOMS: atom_id res chain seq x y z
N THR A 1 -10.65 -17.75 1.06
CA THR A 1 -9.38 -18.51 1.01
C THR A 1 -8.56 -18.03 -0.18
N TYR A 2 -7.32 -18.52 -0.39
CA TYR A 2 -6.57 -18.16 -1.61
C TYR A 2 -7.23 -18.69 -2.90
N ARG A 3 -7.91 -19.84 -2.83
CA ARG A 3 -8.64 -20.40 -3.98
C ARG A 3 -9.77 -19.49 -4.44
N ASP A 4 -10.55 -18.96 -3.48
CA ASP A 4 -11.68 -18.08 -3.79
C ASP A 4 -11.19 -16.75 -4.41
N TYR A 5 -10.02 -16.28 -3.99
CA TYR A 5 -9.36 -15.12 -4.60
C TYR A 5 -9.01 -15.37 -6.08
N ILE A 6 -8.42 -16.52 -6.40
CA ILE A 6 -8.07 -16.86 -7.79
C ILE A 6 -9.32 -16.93 -8.66
N GLN A 7 -10.39 -17.58 -8.18
CA GLN A 7 -11.67 -17.65 -8.89
C GLN A 7 -12.23 -16.26 -9.19
N LEU A 8 -12.27 -15.37 -8.19
CA LEU A 8 -12.74 -13.99 -8.37
C LEU A 8 -11.89 -13.21 -9.39
N LYS A 9 -10.56 -13.34 -9.32
CA LYS A 9 -9.63 -12.65 -10.23
C LYS A 9 -9.82 -13.12 -11.67
N GLU A 10 -9.96 -14.44 -11.87
CA GLU A 10 -10.10 -15.06 -13.20
C GLU A 10 -11.46 -14.81 -13.83
N GLU A 11 -12.53 -14.65 -13.02
CA GLU A 11 -13.87 -14.33 -13.50
C GLU A 11 -13.96 -12.90 -14.05
N PHE A 12 -13.15 -11.97 -13.54
CA PHE A 12 -13.19 -10.55 -13.91
C PHE A 12 -11.82 -10.01 -14.34
N PRO A 13 -11.28 -10.47 -15.49
CA PRO A 13 -9.91 -10.15 -15.92
C PRO A 13 -9.72 -8.67 -16.30
N ASP A 14 -10.80 -7.94 -16.58
CA ASP A 14 -10.78 -6.53 -17.00
C ASP A 14 -11.07 -5.56 -15.86
N LYS A 15 -11.17 -6.05 -14.61
CA LYS A 15 -11.50 -5.24 -13.44
C LYS A 15 -10.29 -5.07 -12.53
N LEU A 16 -10.16 -3.86 -11.98
CA LEU A 16 -9.20 -3.58 -10.90
C LEU A 16 -9.82 -3.97 -9.56
N PHE A 17 -9.15 -4.86 -8.83
CA PHE A 17 -9.50 -5.20 -7.47
C PHE A 17 -8.62 -4.47 -6.46
N VAL A 18 -9.22 -3.96 -5.40
CA VAL A 18 -8.52 -3.37 -4.24
C VAL A 18 -8.86 -4.19 -3.01
N PHE A 19 -7.86 -4.88 -2.47
CA PHE A 19 -7.99 -5.67 -1.24
C PHE A 19 -7.41 -4.89 -0.05
N ILE A 20 -8.20 -4.78 1.02
CA ILE A 20 -7.77 -4.15 2.27
C ILE A 20 -7.60 -5.23 3.32
N SER A 21 -6.40 -5.31 3.91
CA SER A 21 -6.11 -6.22 5.02
C SER A 21 -5.48 -5.45 6.17
N HIS A 22 -5.96 -5.71 7.39
CA HIS A 22 -5.25 -5.28 8.59
C HIS A 22 -3.86 -5.93 8.64
N ALA A 23 -2.89 -5.22 9.23
CA ALA A 23 -1.53 -5.69 9.36
C ALA A 23 -1.31 -6.48 10.66
N ARG A 24 -0.43 -7.47 10.60
CA ARG A 24 0.25 -8.11 11.74
C ARG A 24 1.75 -7.84 11.57
N GLY A 25 2.27 -6.85 12.30
CA GLY A 25 3.62 -6.34 12.05
C GLY A 25 3.69 -5.69 10.66
N LYS A 26 4.65 -6.11 9.83
CA LYS A 26 4.85 -5.57 8.46
C LYS A 26 4.11 -6.34 7.36
N ASN A 27 3.34 -7.37 7.71
CA ASN A 27 2.63 -8.25 6.78
C ASN A 27 1.11 -8.17 6.98
N PRO A 28 0.29 -8.45 5.96
CA PRO A 28 -1.16 -8.59 6.14
C PRO A 28 -1.48 -9.77 7.07
N LYS A 29 -2.58 -9.67 7.80
CA LYS A 29 -3.01 -10.69 8.76
C LYS A 29 -3.61 -11.90 8.04
N GLY A 30 -2.88 -13.01 8.04
CA GLY A 30 -3.34 -14.33 7.60
C GLY A 30 -2.72 -14.79 6.28
N ASP A 31 -2.71 -16.11 6.06
CA ASP A 31 -1.98 -16.74 4.95
C ASP A 31 -2.58 -16.36 3.60
N ALA A 32 -3.91 -16.37 3.48
CA ALA A 32 -4.58 -15.97 2.25
C ALA A 32 -4.27 -14.51 1.86
N ALA A 33 -4.27 -13.59 2.83
CA ALA A 33 -3.95 -12.19 2.58
C ALA A 33 -2.46 -12.01 2.20
N THR A 34 -1.59 -12.84 2.78
CA THR A 34 -0.17 -12.90 2.40
C THR A 34 -0.01 -13.39 0.96
N SER A 35 -0.71 -14.46 0.55
CA SER A 35 -0.72 -14.95 -0.83
C SER A 35 -1.25 -13.90 -1.81
N VAL A 36 -2.35 -13.22 -1.50
CA VAL A 36 -2.89 -12.11 -2.30
C VAL A 36 -1.86 -10.99 -2.43
N MET A 37 -1.19 -10.60 -1.34
CA MET A 37 -0.13 -9.61 -1.39
C MET A 37 1.03 -10.03 -2.31
N TYR A 38 1.38 -11.31 -2.39
CA TYR A 38 2.42 -11.79 -3.30
C TYR A 38 1.99 -11.76 -4.77
N ASP A 39 0.72 -12.07 -5.06
CA ASP A 39 0.15 -12.08 -6.41
C ASP A 39 -0.19 -10.67 -6.95
N ALA A 40 -0.47 -9.71 -6.07
CA ALA A 40 -0.84 -8.35 -6.44
C ALA A 40 0.25 -7.58 -7.22
N ASP A 41 -0.17 -6.79 -8.21
CA ASP A 41 0.71 -5.92 -8.99
C ASP A 41 1.30 -4.76 -8.18
N LEU A 42 0.46 -4.16 -7.32
CA LEU A 42 0.83 -3.05 -6.45
C LEU A 42 0.47 -3.36 -4.99
N LYS A 43 1.36 -2.96 -4.08
CA LYS A 43 1.24 -3.22 -2.64
C LYS A 43 1.37 -1.89 -1.93
N ILE A 44 0.32 -1.45 -1.26
CA ILE A 44 0.33 -0.19 -0.52
C ILE A 44 0.33 -0.52 0.97
N TRP A 45 1.39 -0.10 1.65
CA TRP A 45 1.47 -0.17 3.10
C TRP A 45 1.13 1.21 3.67
N VAL A 46 0.19 1.28 4.60
CA VAL A 46 -0.15 2.52 5.29
C VAL A 46 0.35 2.45 6.72
N GLU A 47 1.17 3.40 7.12
CA GLU A 47 1.64 3.58 8.49
C GLU A 47 1.79 5.07 8.80
N GLY A 48 1.37 5.50 9.98
CA GLY A 48 1.58 6.87 10.43
C GLY A 48 1.08 7.92 9.45
N TYR A 49 -0.11 7.72 8.86
CA TYR A 49 -0.73 8.61 7.89
C TYR A 49 0.06 8.82 6.58
N VAL A 50 0.98 7.90 6.25
CA VAL A 50 1.69 7.85 4.98
C VAL A 50 1.43 6.51 4.31
N ALA A 51 1.11 6.55 3.02
CA ALA A 51 1.01 5.38 2.17
C ALA A 51 2.33 5.18 1.41
N PHE A 52 2.91 3.99 1.54
CA PHE A 52 4.16 3.58 0.92
C PHE A 52 3.88 2.57 -0.20
N SER A 53 4.35 2.85 -1.42
CA SER A 53 4.31 1.88 -2.51
C SER A 53 5.44 0.86 -2.35
N LYS A 54 5.06 -0.40 -2.10
CA LYS A 54 5.96 -1.55 -1.94
C LYS A 54 5.90 -2.54 -3.11
N GLY A 55 5.49 -2.06 -4.27
CA GLY A 55 5.32 -2.88 -5.48
C GLY A 55 6.39 -2.67 -6.53
N ARG A 56 6.08 -3.18 -7.73
CA ARG A 56 6.90 -3.01 -8.94
C ARG A 56 6.89 -1.57 -9.46
N TYR A 57 5.83 -0.83 -9.15
CA TYR A 57 5.65 0.55 -9.57
C TYR A 57 5.82 1.49 -8.38
N GLN A 58 6.86 2.32 -8.44
CA GLN A 58 7.07 3.41 -7.50
C GLN A 58 6.92 4.70 -8.30
N GLY A 59 5.97 5.56 -7.91
CA GLY A 59 5.90 6.92 -8.44
C GLY A 59 7.16 7.71 -8.05
N ALA A 60 7.24 8.99 -8.42
CA ALA A 60 8.44 9.81 -8.21
C ALA A 60 8.99 9.78 -6.76
N THR A 61 8.11 9.66 -5.77
CA THR A 61 8.45 9.61 -4.34
C THR A 61 8.33 8.22 -3.72
N GLY A 62 7.56 7.30 -4.33
CA GLY A 62 7.16 6.04 -3.71
C GLY A 62 6.22 6.19 -2.50
N GLU A 63 5.81 7.41 -2.15
CA GLU A 63 5.10 7.75 -0.92
C GLU A 63 4.00 8.78 -1.17
N TYR A 64 2.91 8.69 -0.40
CA TYR A 64 1.82 9.65 -0.38
C TYR A 64 1.41 9.97 1.05
N THR A 65 1.51 11.24 1.46
CA THR A 65 1.05 11.71 2.77
C THR A 65 -0.45 11.90 2.75
N ILE A 66 -1.17 11.12 3.56
CA ILE A 66 -2.64 11.14 3.67
C ILE A 66 -3.07 12.29 4.56
N TRP A 67 -2.37 12.50 5.67
CA TRP A 67 -2.63 13.60 6.60
C TRP A 67 -1.32 14.16 7.15
N GLU A 68 -1.01 15.40 6.79
CA GLU A 68 0.28 16.04 7.09
C GLU A 68 0.54 16.17 8.58
N LYS A 69 -0.42 16.70 9.34
CA LYS A 69 -0.24 16.86 10.80
C LYS A 69 -0.06 15.51 11.49
N GLY A 70 -0.88 14.52 11.16
CA GLY A 70 -0.77 13.19 11.75
C GLY A 70 0.56 12.51 11.40
N ALA A 71 1.01 12.65 10.15
CA ALA A 71 2.29 12.10 9.73
C ALA A 71 3.45 12.78 10.46
N TYR A 72 3.42 14.10 10.62
CA TYR A 72 4.40 14.84 11.40
C TYR A 72 4.46 14.35 12.85
N ASP A 73 3.29 14.27 13.50
CA ASP A 73 3.18 13.84 14.91
C ASP A 73 3.65 12.38 15.09
N TYR A 74 3.36 11.48 14.14
CA TYR A 74 3.72 10.06 14.23
C TYR A 74 5.21 9.81 13.97
N TRP A 75 5.77 10.40 12.91
CA TRP A 75 7.11 10.08 12.45
C TRP A 75 8.21 10.90 13.15
N ASN A 76 7.85 12.02 13.81
CA ASN A 76 8.72 12.89 14.61
C ASN A 76 10.06 13.28 13.92
N VAL A 77 10.10 13.17 12.59
CA VAL A 77 11.11 13.74 11.70
C VAL A 77 10.46 14.98 11.12
N ALA A 78 11.22 16.09 11.07
CA ALA A 78 10.84 17.26 10.29
C ALA A 78 10.27 16.76 8.95
N GLY A 79 8.99 17.06 8.70
CA GLY A 79 8.13 16.34 7.74
C GLY A 79 8.76 16.14 6.35
N PRO A 80 8.15 15.30 5.48
CA PRO A 80 8.72 15.00 4.18
C PRO A 80 9.15 16.31 3.51
N LYS A 81 10.46 16.44 3.22
CA LYS A 81 10.96 17.55 2.42
C LYS A 81 10.24 17.43 1.09
N GLN A 82 9.20 18.22 0.87
CA GLN A 82 8.71 18.48 -0.46
C GLN A 82 9.93 18.99 -1.23
N LYS A 83 10.53 18.12 -2.06
CA LYS A 83 11.50 18.58 -3.04
C LYS A 83 10.70 19.51 -3.95
N GLY A 84 10.89 20.80 -3.73
CA GLY A 84 10.28 21.84 -4.54
C GLY A 84 10.55 21.51 -6.00
N GLY A 85 9.47 21.40 -6.78
CA GLY A 85 9.56 21.59 -8.21
C GLY A 85 10.10 23.00 -8.43
N GLN A 86 11.34 23.09 -8.91
CA GLN A 86 11.79 24.28 -9.60
C GLN A 86 11.05 24.34 -10.94
N ALA A 87 10.50 25.53 -11.19
CA ALA A 87 9.85 25.93 -12.42
C ALA A 87 10.74 25.75 -13.65
#